data_AF-A0A7T1MK33-F1
#
_entry.id   AF-A0A7T1MK33-F1
#
_cell.length_a   1.000
_cell.length_b   1.000
_cell.length_c   1.000
_cell.angle_alpha   90.00
_cell.angle_beta   90.00
_cell.angle_gamma   90.00
#
_symmetry.space_group_name_H-M   'P 1'
#
loop_
_entity.id
_entity.type
_entity.pdbx_description
1 polymer ?
#
loop_
_entity_poly.entity_id
_entity_poly.type
_entity_poly.pdbx_seq_one_letter_code
_entity_poly.pdbx_strand_id
1 'polypeptide(L)' 'MVSTLNQAEILIALVVAAHAGVLAVRLCFSLYKA' A
#
# COMPACT_ATOMS: atom_id res chain seq x y z
N MET A 1 8.71 -25.00 7.11
CA MET A 1 9.79 -24.07 6.71
C MET A 1 9.27 -22.66 6.90
N VAL A 2 9.64 -21.99 7.99
CA VAL A 2 9.40 -20.54 8.10
C VAL A 2 10.49 -19.89 7.27
N SER A 3 10.21 -19.64 6.00
CA SER A 3 11.06 -18.78 5.18
C SER A 3 10.90 -17.36 5.71
N THR A 4 11.92 -16.87 6.40
CA THR A 4 12.05 -15.44 6.70
C THR A 4 11.88 -14.67 5.39
N LEU A 5 10.86 -13.81 5.31
CA LEU A 5 10.61 -12.95 4.16
C LEU A 5 11.90 -12.23 3.77
N ASN A 6 12.28 -12.34 2.50
CA ASN A 6 13.48 -11.68 2.00
C ASN A 6 13.27 -10.16 2.06
N GLN A 7 14.35 -9.40 2.27
CA GLN A 7 14.26 -7.95 2.38
C GLN A 7 13.64 -7.32 1.13
N ALA A 8 13.87 -7.88 -0.05
CA ALA A 8 13.22 -7.44 -1.29
C ALA A 8 11.69 -7.57 -1.23
N GLU A 9 11.16 -8.69 -0.71
CA GLU A 9 9.72 -8.92 -0.59
C GLU A 9 9.07 -7.92 0.35
N ILE A 10 9.75 -7.59 1.46
CA ILE A 10 9.30 -6.58 2.42
C ILE A 10 9.22 -5.20 1.76
N LEU A 11 10.26 -4.82 1.01
CA LEU A 11 10.30 -3.52 0.34
C LEU A 11 9.24 -3.42 -0.77
N ILE A 12 9.02 -4.50 -1.53
CA ILE A 12 7.97 -4.57 -2.55
C ILE A 12 6.59 -4.42 -1.91
N ALA A 13 6.33 -5.16 -0.82
CA ALA A 13 5.06 -5.06 -0.10
C ALA A 13 4.81 -3.63 0.42
N LEU A 14 5.86 -2.97 0.93
CA LEU A 14 5.78 -1.61 1.45
C LEU A 14 5.41 -0.59 0.36
N VAL A 15 5.99 -0.71 -0.83
CA VAL A 15 5.70 0.22 -1.95
C VAL A 15 4.28 0.01 -2.50
N VAL A 16 3.82 -1.24 -2.58
CA VAL A 16 2.45 -1.57 -3.00
C VAL A 16 1.42 -1.01 -2.02
N ALA A 17 1.70 -1.13 -0.72
CA ALA A 17 0.85 -0.54 0.33
C ALA A 17 0.79 0.99 0.22
N ALA A 18 1.92 1.65 -0.04
CA ALA A 18 1.95 3.11 -0.24
C ALA A 18 1.10 3.53 -1.46
N HIS A 19 1.18 2.78 -2.57
CA HIS A 19 0.36 3.05 -3.76
C HIS A 19 -1.14 2.93 -3.48
N ALA A 20 -1.56 1.86 -2.80
CA ALA A 20 -2.95 1.67 -2.39
C ALA A 20 -3.42 2.81 -1.45
N GLY A 21 -2.55 3.29 -0.57
CA GLY A 21 -2.82 4.44 0.29
C GLY A 21 -3.13 5.72 -0.48
N VAL A 22 -2.38 6.03 -1.55
CA VAL A 22 -2.64 7.20 -2.40
C VAL A 22 -4.00 7.12 -3.08
N LEU A 23 -4.37 5.95 -3.60
CA LEU A 23 -5.68 5.71 -4.20
C LEU A 23 -6.81 5.89 -3.17
N ALA A 24 -6.62 5.37 -1.95
CA ALA A 24 -7.59 5.50 -0.86
C ALA A 24 -7.80 6.96 -0.44
N VAL A 25 -6.72 7.75 -0.31
CA VAL A 25 -6.82 9.20 0.01
C VAL A 25 -7.58 9.94 -1.10
N ARG A 26 -7.28 9.65 -2.37
CA ARG A 26 -8.00 10.24 -3.51
C ARG A 26 -9.49 9.92 -3.49
N LEU A 27 -9.85 8.69 -3.15
CA LEU A 27 -11.25 8.28 -2.99
C LEU A 27 -11.92 9.03 -1.83
N CYS A 28 -11.30 9.09 -0.65
CA CYS A 28 -11.82 9.83 0.50
C CYS A 28 -12.10 11.28 0.15
N PHE A 29 -11.19 11.94 -0.57
CA PHE A 29 -11.39 13.32 -1.01
C PHE A 29 -12.56 13.45 -2.00
N SER A 30 -12.70 12.48 -2.93
CA SER A 30 -13.81 12.45 -3.87
C SER A 30 -15.17 12.28 -3.17
N LEU A 31 -15.23 11.46 -2.12
CA LEU A 31 -16.45 11.27 -1.32
C LEU A 31 -16.74 12.46 -0.41
N TYR A 32 -15.72 13.14 0.10
CA TYR A 32 -15.90 14.36 0.91
C TYR A 32 -16.47 15.52 0.09
N LYS A 33 -16.09 15.61 -1.19
CA LYS A 33 -16.56 16.66 -2.10
C LYS A 33 -17.96 16.39 -2.68
N ALA A 34 -18.33 15.11 -2.84
CA ALA A 34 -19.64 14.71 -3.34
C ALA A 34 -20.75 15.05 -2.34
#